data_AF-A0A920KNH3-F1
#
_entry.id   AF-A0A920KNH3-F1
#
_cell.length_a   1.000
_cell.length_b   1.000
_cell.length_c   1.000
_cell.angle_alpha   90.00
_cell.angle_beta   90.00
_cell.angle_gamma   90.00
#
_symmetry.space_group_name_H-M   'P 1'
#
loop_
_entity.id
_entity.type
_entity.pdbx_description
1 polymer ?
#
loop_
_entity_poly.entity_id
_entity_poly.type
_entity_poly.pdbx_seq_one_letter_code
_entity_poly.pdbx_strand_id
1 'polypeptide(L)'
;MRRSLVQIVRAKNVPLTQESVSMSTWTFKTDKGRRWHTGAMLYSLMAYALGWWLLLSQNWIAFLPGTLLLGHGMIIAAYLIHECAHNTIFTVNRHNNQLAGWLGWICGSCYGTVEDIRTKHFRHHVENDDVVWFDYEVSSRSTPWCIG
;
A
#
# COMPACT_ATOMS: atom_id res chain seq x y z
N MET A 1 39.88 -35.87 4.49
CA MET A 1 40.40 -34.50 4.74
C MET A 1 39.35 -33.48 4.23
N ARG A 2 38.14 -33.45 4.81
CA ARG A 2 37.68 -32.51 5.85
C ARG A 2 37.93 -31.02 5.54
N ARG A 3 37.41 -30.52 4.41
CA ARG A 3 37.00 -29.11 4.25
C ARG A 3 35.70 -28.91 5.04
N SER A 4 35.77 -29.05 6.36
CA SER A 4 35.77 -27.95 7.32
C SER A 4 34.43 -27.21 7.32
N LEU A 5 33.50 -27.82 8.07
CA LEU A 5 32.21 -27.32 8.57
C LEU A 5 32.30 -25.95 9.30
N VAL A 6 33.45 -25.28 9.27
CA VAL A 6 33.73 -24.03 9.98
C VAL A 6 33.08 -22.81 9.31
N GLN A 7 32.78 -22.86 8.00
CA GLN A 7 32.04 -21.78 7.32
C GLN A 7 30.54 -21.79 7.65
N ILE A 8 29.95 -22.96 7.92
CA ILE A 8 28.51 -23.07 8.23
C ILE A 8 28.25 -22.75 9.72
N VAL A 9 29.20 -23.02 10.61
CA VAL A 9 29.04 -22.72 12.05
C VAL A 9 29.30 -21.24 12.38
N ARG A 10 30.01 -20.49 11.52
CA ARG A 10 30.31 -19.05 11.75
C ARG A 10 29.11 -18.12 11.48
N ALA A 11 28.04 -18.59 10.84
CA ALA A 11 26.82 -17.79 10.66
C ALA A 11 25.89 -17.82 11.88
N LYS A 12 26.11 -18.71 12.86
CA LYS A 12 25.16 -18.92 13.97
C LYS A 12 25.38 -18.02 15.19
N ASN A 13 26.51 -17.32 15.26
CA ASN A 13 26.90 -16.47 16.39
C ASN A 13 27.20 -15.02 15.96
N VAL A 14 26.64 -14.57 14.84
CA VAL A 14 26.51 -13.13 14.60
C VAL A 14 25.42 -12.67 15.58
N PRO A 15 25.70 -11.79 16.56
CA PRO A 15 24.62 -11.18 17.32
C PRO A 15 23.64 -10.62 16.29
N LEU A 16 22.32 -10.72 16.50
CA LEU A 16 21.33 -10.08 15.63
C LEU A 16 21.60 -8.57 15.67
N THR A 17 22.54 -8.12 14.84
CA THR A 17 23.07 -6.78 14.81
C THR A 17 21.93 -5.88 14.42
N GLN A 18 21.86 -4.70 15.03
CA GLN A 18 20.73 -3.78 14.97
C GLN A 18 20.09 -3.56 13.57
N GLU A 19 20.78 -3.86 12.47
CA GLU A 19 20.21 -3.99 11.13
C GLU A 19 18.96 -4.89 11.05
N SER A 20 18.96 -6.09 11.66
CA SER A 20 17.80 -7.00 11.55
C SER A 20 16.59 -6.50 12.38
N VAL A 21 16.85 -5.81 13.49
CA VAL A 21 15.81 -5.18 14.32
C VAL A 21 15.26 -3.92 13.64
N SER A 22 16.13 -3.13 12.99
CA SER A 22 15.77 -2.00 12.13
C SER A 22 14.85 -2.41 10.98
N MET A 23 15.07 -3.59 10.39
CA MET A 23 14.27 -4.13 9.28
C MET A 23 12.85 -4.58 9.68
N SER A 24 12.58 -4.77 10.97
CA SER A 24 11.26 -5.20 11.47
C SER A 24 10.41 -4.03 12.00
N THR A 25 11.02 -2.90 12.31
CA THR A 25 10.34 -1.81 13.01
C THR A 25 9.84 -0.77 12.01
N TRP A 26 8.57 -0.39 12.09
CA TRP A 26 7.97 0.61 11.21
C TRP A 26 8.44 2.01 11.63
N THR A 27 9.56 2.45 11.07
CA THR A 27 10.17 3.75 11.40
C THR A 27 9.85 4.79 10.32
N PHE A 28 9.24 5.91 10.74
CA PHE A 28 8.96 7.05 9.88
C PHE A 28 10.24 7.81 9.50
N LYS A 29 10.25 8.40 8.30
CA LYS A 29 11.39 9.13 7.76
C LYS A 29 11.67 10.45 8.47
N THR A 30 10.62 11.13 8.94
CA THR A 30 10.73 12.40 9.69
C THR A 30 9.75 12.44 10.86
N ASP A 31 10.15 13.04 11.99
CA ASP A 31 9.29 13.18 13.17
C ASP A 31 8.07 14.09 12.94
N LYS A 32 8.23 15.14 12.12
CA LYS A 32 7.13 16.03 11.73
C LYS A 32 6.16 15.28 10.80
N GLY A 33 6.68 14.54 9.82
CA GLY A 33 5.89 13.71 8.90
C GLY A 33 5.09 12.63 9.63
N ARG A 34 5.67 12.02 10.68
CA ARG A 34 4.98 10.99 11.50
C ARG A 34 3.60 11.45 11.96
N ARG A 35 3.47 12.68 12.47
CA ARG A 35 2.19 13.20 12.99
C ARG A 35 1.14 13.33 11.88
N TRP A 36 1.54 13.92 10.75
CA TRP A 36 0.63 14.17 9.63
C TRP A 36 0.24 12.90 8.88
N HIS A 37 1.21 12.02 8.60
CA HIS A 37 0.93 10.73 7.95
C HIS A 37 0.06 9.83 8.84
N THR A 38 0.34 9.76 10.15
CA THR A 38 -0.51 9.00 11.08
C THR A 38 -1.92 9.58 11.14
N GLY A 39 -2.06 10.92 11.19
CA GLY A 39 -3.36 11.58 11.15
C GLY A 39 -4.14 11.29 9.86
N ALA A 40 -3.47 11.34 8.71
CA ALA A 40 -4.07 11.01 7.42
C ALA A 40 -4.49 9.54 7.33
N MET A 41 -3.68 8.61 7.84
CA MET A 41 -4.00 7.18 7.90
C MET A 41 -5.23 6.93 8.77
N LEU A 42 -5.26 7.50 9.98
CA LEU A 42 -6.41 7.38 10.89
C LEU A 42 -7.67 7.98 10.29
N TYR A 43 -7.55 9.17 9.70
CA TYR A 43 -8.67 9.84 9.05
C TYR A 43 -9.24 9.00 7.91
N SER A 44 -8.38 8.46 7.04
CA SER A 44 -8.81 7.62 5.93
C SER A 44 -9.57 6.37 6.42
N LEU A 45 -9.05 5.68 7.44
CA LEU A 45 -9.70 4.51 8.03
C LEU A 45 -11.04 4.85 8.68
N MET A 46 -11.10 5.95 9.44
CA MET A 46 -12.33 6.40 10.08
C MET A 46 -13.38 6.83 9.06
N ALA A 47 -12.99 7.61 8.05
CA ALA A 47 -13.88 8.05 6.98
C ALA A 47 -14.40 6.86 6.16
N TYR A 48 -13.55 5.86 5.89
CA TYR A 48 -13.96 4.63 5.21
C TYR A 48 -14.98 3.84 6.04
N ALA A 49 -14.72 3.59 7.32
CA ALA A 49 -15.62 2.85 8.20
C ALA A 49 -16.95 3.59 8.43
N LEU A 50 -16.90 4.90 8.69
CA LEU A 50 -18.08 5.74 8.87
C LEU A 50 -18.88 5.88 7.56
N GLY A 51 -18.20 6.01 6.42
CA GLY A 51 -18.83 6.06 5.11
C GLY A 51 -19.65 4.81 4.82
N TRP A 52 -19.07 3.62 5.04
CA TRP A 52 -19.79 2.35 4.94
C TRP A 52 -20.95 2.25 5.93
N TRP A 53 -20.74 2.64 7.19
CA TRP A 53 -21.82 2.66 8.19
C TRP A 53 -23.00 3.53 7.74
N LEU A 54 -22.72 4.75 7.26
CA LEU A 54 -23.76 5.68 6.81
C LEU A 54 -24.52 5.11 5.60
N LEU A 55 -23.81 4.52 4.64
CA LEU A 55 -24.43 3.90 3.47
C LEU A 55 -25.31 2.70 3.83
N LEU A 56 -24.91 1.90 4.82
CA LEU A 56 -25.66 0.73 5.28
C LEU A 56 -26.81 1.06 6.26
N SER A 57 -26.91 2.31 6.72
CA SER A 57 -27.95 2.75 7.67
C SER A 57 -29.37 2.84 7.09
N GLN A 58 -29.57 2.53 5.80
CA GLN A 58 -30.85 2.59 5.08
C GLN A 58 -31.59 3.94 5.15
N ASN A 59 -30.87 5.03 5.47
CA ASN A 59 -31.42 6.38 5.53
C ASN A 59 -31.03 7.17 4.27
N TRP A 60 -32.04 7.62 3.51
CA TRP A 60 -31.83 8.36 2.26
C TRP A 60 -31.05 9.68 2.46
N ILE A 61 -31.20 10.34 3.61
CA ILE A 61 -30.46 11.57 3.95
C ILE A 61 -28.99 11.26 4.22
N ALA A 62 -28.70 10.08 4.79
CA ALA A 62 -27.34 9.65 5.10
C ALA A 62 -26.57 9.14 3.87
N PHE A 63 -27.27 8.84 2.76
CA PHE A 63 -26.69 8.28 1.55
C PHE A 63 -25.67 9.22 0.88
N LEU A 64 -26.05 10.48 0.64
CA LEU A 64 -25.17 11.49 0.05
C LEU A 64 -23.92 11.78 0.90
N PRO A 65 -24.03 12.15 2.20
CA PRO A 65 -22.87 12.39 3.03
C PRO A 65 -22.03 11.12 3.24
N GLY A 66 -22.66 9.94 3.31
CA GLY A 66 -21.97 8.65 3.38
C GLY A 66 -21.10 8.39 2.16
N THR A 67 -21.62 8.63 0.95
CA THR A 67 -20.89 8.49 -0.31
C THR A 67 -19.70 9.47 -0.38
N LEU A 68 -19.94 10.74 -0.05
CA LEU A 68 -18.89 11.76 -0.06
C LEU A 68 -17.79 11.46 0.97
N LEU A 69 -18.17 11.05 2.18
CA LEU A 69 -17.22 10.71 3.24
C LEU A 69 -16.39 9.47 2.87
N LEU A 70 -17.04 8.43 2.33
CA LEU A 70 -16.37 7.22 1.85
C LEU A 70 -15.36 7.56 0.74
N GLY A 71 -15.81 8.29 -0.28
CA GLY A 71 -14.95 8.73 -1.38
C GLY A 71 -13.78 9.58 -0.91
N HIS A 72 -14.01 10.50 0.03
CA HIS A 72 -12.95 11.33 0.59
C HIS A 72 -11.92 10.51 1.38
N GLY A 73 -12.37 9.50 2.15
CA GLY A 73 -11.48 8.55 2.81
C GLY A 73 -10.59 7.78 1.83
N MET A 74 -11.16 7.34 0.70
CA MET A 74 -10.44 6.63 -0.37
C MET A 74 -9.46 7.55 -1.12
N ILE A 75 -9.79 8.82 -1.35
CA ILE A 75 -8.88 9.80 -1.97
C ILE A 75 -7.64 10.01 -1.09
N ILE A 76 -7.81 10.12 0.22
CA ILE A 76 -6.68 10.26 1.14
C ILE A 76 -5.85 8.97 1.20
N ALA A 77 -6.49 7.79 1.15
CA ALA A 77 -5.77 6.52 1.01
C ALA A 77 -4.93 6.49 -0.28
N ALA A 78 -5.50 6.92 -1.41
CA ALA A 78 -4.78 6.99 -2.69
C ALA A 78 -3.60 7.96 -2.63
N TYR A 79 -3.75 9.11 -1.97
CA TYR A 79 -2.65 10.04 -1.72
C TYR A 79 -1.54 9.40 -0.89
N LEU A 80 -1.88 8.64 0.16
CA LEU A 80 -0.89 7.91 0.95
C LEU A 80 -0.20 6.80 0.13
N ILE A 81 -0.89 6.12 -0.79
CA ILE A 81 -0.28 5.17 -1.73
C ILE A 81 0.75 5.87 -2.63
N HIS A 82 0.42 7.05 -3.14
CA HIS A 82 1.32 7.88 -3.94
C HIS A 82 2.59 8.26 -3.15
N GLU A 83 2.45 8.69 -1.91
CA GLU A 83 3.58 8.99 -1.03
C GLU A 83 4.43 7.73 -0.71
N CYS A 84 3.79 6.59 -0.51
CA CYS A 84 4.48 5.30 -0.40
C CYS A 84 5.29 4.96 -1.65
N ALA A 85 4.76 5.22 -2.86
CA ALA A 85 5.46 4.98 -4.12
C ALA A 85 6.74 5.83 -4.23
N HIS A 86 6.71 7.05 -3.68
CA HIS A 86 7.88 7.93 -3.58
C HIS A 86 8.79 7.65 -2.38
N ASN A 87 8.48 6.68 -1.51
CA ASN A 87 9.27 6.31 -0.33
C ASN A 87 9.49 7.50 0.64
N THR A 88 8.45 8.31 0.83
CA THR A 88 8.49 9.50 1.68
C THR A 88 8.00 9.22 3.10
N ILE A 89 7.18 8.18 3.32
CA ILE A 89 6.57 7.88 4.62
C ILE A 89 7.55 7.17 5.58
N PHE A 90 8.02 5.98 5.20
CA PHE A 90 8.93 5.17 6.02
C PHE A 90 10.36 5.18 5.49
N THR A 91 11.31 4.99 6.40
CA THR A 91 12.75 4.88 6.08
C THR A 91 13.06 3.63 5.26
N VAL A 92 12.29 2.54 5.47
CA VAL A 92 12.48 1.26 4.79
C VAL A 92 11.43 1.09 3.69
N ASN A 93 11.86 0.86 2.45
CA ASN A 93 10.99 0.68 1.28
C ASN A 93 9.94 -0.44 1.48
N ARG A 94 10.35 -1.56 2.09
CA ARG A 94 9.45 -2.68 2.40
C ARG A 94 8.20 -2.25 3.19
N HIS A 95 8.35 -1.36 4.18
CA HIS A 95 7.21 -0.89 4.98
C HIS A 95 6.28 0.02 4.17
N ASN A 96 6.82 0.84 3.27
CA ASN A 96 6.01 1.62 2.32
C ASN A 96 5.19 0.69 1.40
N ASN A 97 5.82 -0.37 0.87
CA ASN A 97 5.11 -1.34 0.03
C ASN A 97 4.01 -2.10 0.79
N GLN A 98 4.27 -2.50 2.04
CA GLN A 98 3.26 -3.14 2.88
C GLN A 98 2.06 -2.20 3.13
N LEU A 99 2.32 -0.96 3.54
CA LEU A 99 1.27 0.03 3.78
C LEU A 99 0.47 0.31 2.50
N ALA A 100 1.15 0.49 1.36
CA ALA A 100 0.50 0.71 0.07
C ALA A 100 -0.40 -0.47 -0.34
N GLY A 101 -0.04 -1.71 0.00
CA GLY A 101 -0.90 -2.88 -0.24
C GLY A 101 -2.18 -2.85 0.58
N TRP A 102 -2.08 -2.52 1.87
CA TRP A 102 -3.25 -2.37 2.76
C TRP A 102 -4.18 -1.25 2.30
N LEU A 103 -3.62 -0.09 1.96
CA LEU A 103 -4.39 1.04 1.44
C LEU A 103 -4.97 0.76 0.05
N GLY A 104 -4.24 0.01 -0.79
CA GLY A 104 -4.71 -0.43 -2.10
C GLY A 104 -5.97 -1.28 -1.99
N TRP A 105 -6.05 -2.16 -0.99
CA TRP A 105 -7.27 -2.92 -0.71
C TRP A 105 -8.46 -1.99 -0.38
N ILE A 106 -8.25 -0.97 0.45
CA ILE A 106 -9.27 0.05 0.77
C ILE A 106 -9.71 0.82 -0.49
N CYS A 107 -8.77 1.13 -1.38
CA CYS A 107 -9.03 1.80 -2.65
C CYS A 107 -9.60 0.87 -3.74
N GLY A 108 -9.75 -0.44 -3.49
CA GLY A 108 -10.25 -1.42 -4.46
C GLY A 108 -9.22 -1.85 -5.51
N SER A 109 -7.94 -1.55 -5.35
CA SER A 109 -6.86 -1.96 -6.28
C SER A 109 -6.31 -3.36 -6.01
N CYS A 110 -7.13 -4.26 -5.45
CA CYS A 110 -6.77 -5.62 -5.02
C CYS A 110 -6.20 -6.53 -6.13
N TYR A 111 -6.42 -6.16 -7.40
CA TYR A 111 -6.02 -6.96 -8.56
C TYR A 111 -4.62 -6.60 -9.11
N GLY A 112 -4.03 -5.49 -8.67
CA GLY A 112 -2.70 -5.05 -9.12
C GLY A 112 -1.69 -5.12 -7.98
N THR A 113 -0.42 -5.42 -8.29
CA THR A 113 0.62 -5.34 -7.27
C THR A 113 0.97 -3.88 -6.99
N VAL A 114 1.47 -3.59 -5.78
CA VAL A 114 1.98 -2.26 -5.43
C VAL A 114 3.11 -1.85 -6.38
N GLU A 115 3.91 -2.81 -6.85
CA GLU A 115 4.98 -2.56 -7.81
C GLU A 115 4.42 -2.16 -9.18
N ASP A 116 3.32 -2.76 -9.63
CA ASP A 116 2.66 -2.37 -10.88
C ASP A 116 2.12 -0.94 -10.79
N ILE A 117 1.47 -0.60 -9.67
CA ILE A 117 0.97 0.76 -9.40
C ILE A 117 2.12 1.76 -9.40
N ARG A 118 3.20 1.44 -8.69
CA ARG A 118 4.41 2.27 -8.58
C ARG A 118 5.10 2.45 -9.94
N THR A 119 5.20 1.37 -10.71
CA THR A 119 5.79 1.39 -12.05
C THR A 119 4.98 2.28 -12.98
N LYS A 120 3.65 2.13 -13.00
CA LYS A 120 2.76 3.02 -13.77
C LYS A 120 2.88 4.47 -13.33
N HIS A 121 2.90 4.71 -12.02
CA HIS A 121 3.04 6.03 -11.43
C HIS A 121 4.33 6.72 -11.89
N PHE A 122 5.46 6.01 -11.84
CA PHE A 122 6.72 6.55 -12.35
C PHE A 122 6.70 6.72 -13.86
N ARG A 123 6.11 5.79 -14.61
CA ARG A 123 5.98 5.90 -16.07
C ARG A 123 5.18 7.14 -16.48
N HIS A 124 4.11 7.44 -15.76
CA HIS A 124 3.32 8.67 -15.94
C HIS A 124 4.17 9.94 -15.70
N HIS A 125 4.93 9.98 -14.60
CA HIS A 125 5.76 11.14 -14.26
C HIS A 125 7.06 11.28 -15.06
N VAL A 126 7.62 10.18 -15.58
CA VAL A 126 8.92 10.14 -16.27
C VAL A 126 8.75 10.12 -17.79
N GLU A 127 7.79 9.36 -18.31
CA GLU A 127 7.65 9.10 -19.75
C GLU A 127 6.47 9.86 -20.39
N ASN A 128 5.63 10.55 -19.60
CA ASN A 128 4.53 11.40 -20.08
C ASN A 128 3.52 10.67 -21.03
N ASP A 129 3.44 9.34 -20.93
CA ASP A 129 2.69 8.49 -21.86
C ASP A 129 1.55 7.74 -21.14
N ASP A 130 0.38 8.38 -21.09
CA ASP A 130 -0.89 7.84 -20.63
C ASP A 130 -1.75 7.39 -21.82
N VAL A 131 -1.34 6.33 -22.51
CA VAL A 131 -2.24 5.63 -23.41
C VAL A 131 -2.02 4.13 -23.27
N VAL A 132 -3.02 3.44 -22.73
CA VAL A 132 -3.18 1.97 -22.70
C VAL A 132 -2.36 1.21 -21.66
N TRP A 133 -3.03 0.76 -20.59
CA TRP A 133 -2.49 -0.28 -19.68
C TRP A 133 -3.59 -1.09 -18.98
N PHE A 134 -4.61 -1.50 -19.72
CA PHE A 134 -5.44 -2.63 -19.32
C PHE A 134 -5.57 -3.58 -20.51
N ASP A 135 -4.73 -4.59 -20.55
CA ASP A 135 -4.85 -5.68 -21.53
C ASP A 135 -5.94 -6.63 -21.03
N TYR A 136 -7.16 -6.43 -21.52
CA TYR A 136 -8.32 -7.27 -21.19
C TYR A 136 -8.10 -8.74 -21.61
N GLU A 137 -7.25 -9.00 -22.62
CA GLU A 137 -7.10 -10.34 -23.19
C GLU A 137 -6.33 -11.28 -22.27
N VAL A 138 -5.35 -10.76 -21.51
CA VAL A 138 -4.54 -11.56 -20.58
C VAL A 138 -5.33 -11.91 -19.31
N SER A 139 -6.16 -10.99 -18.83
CA SER A 139 -7.04 -11.22 -17.67
C SER A 139 -8.10 -12.30 -17.95
N SER A 140 -8.76 -12.24 -19.11
CA SER A 140 -9.78 -13.21 -19.53
C SER A 140 -9.21 -14.64 -19.67
N ARG A 141 -8.00 -14.79 -20.19
CA ARG A 141 -7.37 -16.11 -20.41
C ARG A 141 -6.96 -16.82 -19.13
N SER A 142 -6.73 -16.08 -18.05
CA SER A 142 -6.19 -16.59 -16.79
C SER A 142 -7.29 -17.09 -15.84
N THR A 143 -8.52 -16.58 -15.99
CA THR A 143 -9.69 -16.95 -15.17
C THR A 143 -10.97 -16.95 -16.03
N PRO A 144 -11.26 -18.04 -16.75
CA PRO A 144 -12.41 -18.13 -17.66
C PRO A 144 -13.80 -18.04 -16.98
N TRP A 145 -13.85 -18.03 -15.64
CA TRP A 145 -15.09 -18.28 -14.88
C TRP A 145 -15.68 -17.03 -14.21
N CYS A 146 -15.03 -15.87 -14.30
CA CYS A 146 -15.40 -14.68 -13.51
C CYS A 146 -16.24 -13.64 -14.27
N ILE A 147 -16.72 -13.94 -15.47
CA ILE A 147 -17.65 -13.07 -16.19
C ILE A 147 -18.64 -13.96 -16.95
N GLY A 148 -19.72 -14.33 -16.27
CA GLY A 148 -20.92 -14.99 -16.78
C GLY A 148 -22.08 -14.57 -15.91
#